data_AF-A0A923S5C1-F1
#
_entry.id   AF-A0A923S5C1-F1
#
_cell.length_a   1.000
_cell.length_b   1.000
_cell.length_c   1.000
_cell.angle_alpha   90.00
_cell.angle_beta   90.00
_cell.angle_gamma   90.00
#
_symmetry.space_group_name_H-M   'P 1'
#
loop_
_entity.id
_entity.type
_entity.pdbx_description
1 polymer ?
#
loop_
_entity_poly.entity_id
_entity_poly.type
_entity_poly.pdbx_seq_one_letter_code
_entity_poly.pdbx_strand_id
1 'polypeptide(L)'
;MRVLRAFLLVLAFAALQPALAFEPVAVGRTQVRFATLDEARTELARDDEWVAATSDFERALIAKASRPVSRAEFREVMARNAVEWTNEDVARWRAAVEGAAPRLVELRLPLPRTVTLVLIDGTQPGNVPHTRGEAIFIPRGFAMAPGADAAVMAHEFFHVSSRANPRLASRIYGLYGFEPAAPLQWPHAWLGLNLTNPDAPQNRHALTLEHEGRTVRVMPVLVAKHTQPSPTDFIFSVLDVRLLVLAPPEPGAPSRAQLQGTEPQWLPAYRTPAYFQRTGGNTRYLHHPEEIAADNFMLLASGRPAPNPGLLRQLETLLREAANQEQDK
;
A
#
# COMPACT_ATOMS: atom_id res chain seq x y z
N MET A 1 -33.81 7.10 -73.77
CA MET A 1 -34.08 7.40 -72.34
C MET A 1 -33.12 6.60 -71.48
N ARG A 2 -32.09 7.24 -70.91
CA ARG A 2 -31.08 6.62 -70.03
C ARG A 2 -31.49 6.89 -68.59
N VAL A 3 -31.71 5.84 -67.79
CA VAL A 3 -31.96 5.97 -66.35
C VAL A 3 -30.63 5.79 -65.63
N LEU A 4 -30.11 6.89 -65.08
CA LEU A 4 -28.89 6.92 -64.28
C LEU A 4 -29.25 6.54 -62.84
N ARG A 5 -28.83 5.37 -62.36
CA ARG A 5 -28.92 5.00 -60.93
C ARG A 5 -27.71 5.58 -60.20
N ALA A 6 -27.93 6.64 -59.42
CA ALA A 6 -26.94 7.15 -58.49
C ALA A 6 -26.90 6.26 -57.24
N PHE A 7 -25.76 5.62 -56.99
CA PHE A 7 -25.47 4.97 -55.71
C PHE A 7 -25.00 6.04 -54.72
N LEU A 8 -25.77 6.28 -53.67
CA LEU A 8 -25.36 7.08 -52.52
C LEU A 8 -24.52 6.19 -51.60
N LEU A 9 -23.21 6.41 -51.60
CA LEU A 9 -22.28 5.86 -50.61
C LEU A 9 -22.40 6.69 -49.34
N VAL A 10 -23.14 6.20 -48.34
CA VAL A 10 -23.16 6.77 -47.00
C VAL A 10 -21.89 6.30 -46.29
N LEU A 11 -20.87 7.15 -46.30
CA LEU A 11 -19.68 6.99 -45.44
C LEU A 11 -20.08 7.31 -44.00
N ALA A 12 -20.32 6.28 -43.20
CA ALA A 12 -20.45 6.42 -41.75
C ALA A 12 -19.07 6.74 -41.16
N PHE A 13 -18.78 8.03 -40.97
CA PHE A 13 -17.68 8.47 -40.11
C PHE A 13 -18.11 8.22 -38.65
N ALA A 14 -17.74 7.05 -38.12
CA ALA A 14 -17.70 6.87 -36.67
C ALA A 14 -16.55 7.74 -36.16
N ALA A 15 -16.86 8.96 -35.70
CA ALA A 15 -15.89 9.77 -34.98
C ALA A 15 -15.50 8.99 -33.71
N LEU A 16 -14.24 8.51 -33.65
CA LEU A 16 -13.63 8.16 -32.37
C LEU A 16 -13.64 9.44 -31.54
N GLN A 17 -14.62 9.60 -30.67
CA GLN A 17 -14.52 10.58 -29.59
C GLN A 17 -13.33 10.11 -28.76
N PRO A 18 -12.26 10.90 -28.60
CA PRO A 18 -11.24 10.58 -27.62
C PRO A 18 -11.98 10.40 -26.29
N ALA A 19 -11.75 9.27 -25.60
CA ALA A 19 -12.24 9.11 -24.24
C ALA A 19 -11.84 10.36 -23.47
N LEU A 20 -12.82 11.20 -23.10
CA LEU A 20 -12.53 12.46 -22.43
C LEU A 20 -11.87 12.10 -21.10
N ALA A 21 -10.56 12.34 -21.03
CA ALA A 21 -9.82 12.15 -19.80
C ALA A 21 -10.45 13.06 -18.74
N PHE A 22 -10.74 12.51 -17.57
CA PHE A 22 -11.29 13.30 -16.47
C PHE A 22 -10.27 14.35 -16.02
N GLU A 23 -10.75 15.57 -15.78
CA GLU A 23 -9.89 16.67 -15.33
C GLU A 23 -9.15 16.30 -14.03
N PRO A 24 -7.83 16.53 -13.94
CA PRO A 24 -7.08 16.26 -12.72
C PRO A 24 -7.60 17.06 -11.51
N VAL A 25 -7.31 16.57 -10.30
CA VAL A 25 -7.55 17.29 -9.04
C VAL A 25 -6.21 17.77 -8.49
N ALA A 26 -6.12 19.04 -8.11
CA ALA A 26 -4.90 19.59 -7.54
C ALA A 26 -4.82 19.35 -6.02
N VAL A 27 -3.70 18.80 -5.57
CA VAL A 27 -3.33 18.73 -4.14
C VAL A 27 -2.01 19.49 -3.98
N GLY A 28 -2.12 20.79 -3.68
CA GLY A 28 -0.96 21.69 -3.72
C GLY A 28 -0.33 21.74 -5.11
N ARG A 29 0.88 21.19 -5.26
CA ARG A 29 1.61 21.12 -6.54
C ARG A 29 1.41 19.79 -7.28
N THR A 30 0.74 18.84 -6.66
CA THR A 30 0.50 17.50 -7.21
C THR A 30 -0.79 17.49 -8.02
N GLN A 31 -0.75 16.87 -9.20
CA GLN A 31 -1.92 16.61 -10.04
C GLN A 31 -2.37 15.16 -9.86
N VAL A 32 -3.58 14.97 -9.33
CA VAL A 32 -4.19 13.65 -9.14
C VAL A 32 -5.04 13.34 -10.37
N ARG A 33 -4.67 12.28 -11.09
CA ARG A 33 -5.31 11.89 -12.36
C ARG A 33 -6.11 10.61 -12.20
N PHE A 34 -7.19 10.47 -12.96
CA PHE A 34 -7.91 9.21 -13.09
C PHE A 34 -7.37 8.45 -14.30
N ALA A 35 -6.87 7.23 -14.09
CA ALA A 35 -6.33 6.40 -15.16
C ALA A 35 -7.42 6.03 -16.18
N THR A 36 -7.09 6.09 -17.47
CA THR A 36 -7.85 5.37 -18.51
C THR A 36 -7.75 3.86 -18.30
N LEU A 37 -8.61 3.07 -18.96
CA LEU A 37 -8.57 1.61 -18.88
C LEU A 37 -7.20 1.03 -19.31
N ASP A 38 -6.57 1.60 -20.34
CA ASP A 38 -5.28 1.12 -20.83
C ASP A 38 -4.11 1.53 -19.92
N GLU A 39 -4.16 2.73 -19.33
CA GLU A 39 -3.23 3.12 -18.26
C GLU A 39 -3.38 2.20 -17.04
N ALA A 40 -4.62 1.90 -16.63
CA ALA A 40 -4.90 0.99 -15.51
C ALA A 40 -4.34 -0.42 -15.75
N ARG A 41 -4.54 -0.99 -16.95
CA ARG A 41 -3.95 -2.28 -17.35
C ARG A 41 -2.43 -2.25 -17.29
N THR A 42 -1.84 -1.17 -17.80
CA THR A 42 -0.39 -0.98 -17.82
C THR A 42 0.18 -0.92 -16.41
N GLU A 43 -0.43 -0.13 -15.53
CA GLU A 43 -0.02 0.02 -14.12
C GLU A 43 -0.17 -1.30 -13.34
N LEU A 44 -1.27 -2.02 -13.51
CA LEU A 44 -1.48 -3.32 -12.88
C LEU A 44 -0.46 -4.38 -13.34
N ALA A 45 -0.08 -4.35 -14.62
CA ALA A 45 0.84 -5.30 -15.25
C ALA A 45 2.32 -4.99 -15.01
N ARG A 46 2.69 -3.95 -14.24
CA ARG A 46 4.09 -3.60 -13.99
C ARG A 46 4.82 -4.73 -13.26
N ASP A 47 6.06 -4.98 -13.67
CA ASP A 47 7.01 -5.82 -12.93
C ASP A 47 7.78 -4.92 -11.95
N ASP A 48 7.09 -4.50 -10.90
CA ASP A 48 7.61 -3.58 -9.88
C ASP A 48 8.15 -4.31 -8.65
N GLU A 49 8.57 -3.55 -7.63
CA GLU A 49 9.14 -4.11 -6.41
C GLU A 49 8.19 -5.04 -5.64
N TRP A 50 6.88 -4.80 -5.69
CA TRP A 50 5.90 -5.68 -5.05
C TRP A 50 5.77 -6.99 -5.81
N VAL A 51 5.54 -6.93 -7.13
CA VAL A 51 5.49 -8.13 -7.98
C VAL A 51 6.77 -8.94 -7.86
N ALA A 52 7.91 -8.27 -7.78
CA ALA A 52 9.21 -8.91 -7.61
C ALA A 52 9.38 -9.64 -6.27
N ALA A 53 8.77 -9.13 -5.20
CA ALA A 53 8.86 -9.67 -3.85
C ALA A 53 7.81 -10.74 -3.52
N THR A 54 6.73 -10.86 -4.33
CA THR A 54 5.68 -11.86 -4.11
C THR A 54 6.22 -13.29 -4.04
N SER A 55 5.64 -14.09 -3.16
CA SER A 55 5.90 -15.53 -3.07
C SER A 55 5.08 -16.33 -4.08
N ASP A 56 5.40 -17.62 -4.27
CA ASP A 56 4.55 -18.53 -5.04
C ASP A 56 3.15 -18.66 -4.43
N PHE A 57 3.06 -18.70 -3.09
CA PHE A 57 1.80 -18.76 -2.37
C PHE A 57 0.96 -17.50 -2.61
N GLU A 58 1.56 -16.32 -2.47
CA GLU A 58 0.87 -15.04 -2.65
C GLU A 58 0.33 -14.88 -4.07
N ARG A 59 1.13 -15.21 -5.10
CA ARG A 59 0.67 -15.17 -6.49
C ARG A 59 -0.49 -16.13 -6.74
N ALA A 60 -0.39 -17.36 -6.25
CA ALA A 60 -1.46 -18.35 -6.38
C ALA A 60 -2.73 -17.93 -5.63
N LEU A 61 -2.60 -17.37 -4.42
CA LEU A 61 -3.70 -16.81 -3.65
C LEU A 61 -4.43 -15.72 -4.41
N ILE A 62 -3.71 -14.68 -4.85
CA ILE A 62 -4.31 -13.52 -5.54
C ILE A 62 -4.94 -13.95 -6.87
N ALA A 63 -4.30 -14.87 -7.59
CA ALA A 63 -4.83 -15.45 -8.82
C ALA A 63 -5.95 -16.49 -8.60
N LYS A 64 -6.30 -16.80 -7.35
CA LYS A 64 -7.28 -17.84 -6.95
C LYS A 64 -6.97 -19.20 -7.59
N ALA A 65 -5.70 -19.55 -7.68
CA ALA A 65 -5.19 -20.78 -8.27
C ALA A 65 -4.78 -21.79 -7.19
N SER A 66 -5.04 -23.08 -7.44
CA SER A 66 -4.58 -24.20 -6.61
C SER A 66 -3.21 -24.76 -7.04
N ARG A 67 -2.49 -24.02 -7.91
CA ARG A 67 -1.18 -24.37 -8.46
C ARG A 67 -0.23 -23.18 -8.37
N PRO A 68 1.09 -23.40 -8.48
CA PRO A 68 2.03 -22.31 -8.64
C PRO A 68 1.66 -21.41 -9.84
N VAL A 69 1.81 -20.10 -9.65
CA VAL A 69 1.56 -19.07 -10.66
C VAL A 69 2.86 -18.33 -10.92
N SER A 70 3.29 -18.33 -12.18
CA SER A 70 4.52 -17.62 -12.58
C SER A 70 4.35 -16.11 -12.46
N ARG A 71 5.46 -15.36 -12.38
CA ARG A 71 5.39 -13.89 -12.35
C ARG A 71 4.75 -13.31 -13.61
N ALA A 72 5.03 -13.87 -14.79
CA ALA A 72 4.44 -13.42 -16.05
C ALA A 72 2.91 -13.62 -16.05
N GLU A 73 2.47 -14.83 -15.70
CA GLU A 73 1.05 -15.15 -15.57
C GLU A 73 0.35 -14.26 -14.51
N PHE A 74 1.00 -14.04 -13.37
CA PHE A 74 0.47 -13.18 -12.32
C PHE A 74 0.20 -11.76 -12.83
N ARG A 75 1.13 -11.18 -13.61
CA ARG A 75 0.95 -9.86 -14.20
C ARG A 75 -0.23 -9.81 -15.18
N GLU A 76 -0.43 -10.87 -15.97
CA GLU A 76 -1.59 -11.00 -16.86
C GLU A 76 -2.91 -11.13 -16.09
N VAL A 77 -2.91 -11.81 -14.94
CA VAL A 77 -4.06 -11.85 -14.02
C VAL A 77 -4.33 -10.46 -13.46
N MET A 78 -3.31 -9.77 -12.92
CA MET A 78 -3.47 -8.41 -12.38
C MET A 78 -4.03 -7.44 -13.42
N ALA A 79 -3.51 -7.45 -14.65
CA ALA A 79 -3.96 -6.57 -15.73
C ALA A 79 -5.44 -6.73 -16.07
N ARG A 80 -5.99 -7.95 -15.94
CA ARG A 80 -7.41 -8.24 -16.22
C ARG A 80 -8.37 -7.62 -15.21
N ASN A 81 -7.86 -7.19 -14.06
CA ASN A 81 -8.68 -6.59 -13.00
C ASN A 81 -8.85 -5.07 -13.19
N ALA A 82 -8.26 -4.49 -14.24
CA ALA A 82 -8.45 -3.10 -14.61
C ALA A 82 -9.90 -2.83 -15.01
N VAL A 83 -10.47 -1.73 -14.53
CA VAL A 83 -11.86 -1.36 -14.84
C VAL A 83 -11.97 0.10 -15.24
N GLU A 84 -12.86 0.39 -16.17
CA GLU A 84 -13.15 1.75 -16.60
C GLU A 84 -13.96 2.51 -15.54
N TRP A 85 -13.57 3.76 -15.29
CA TRP A 85 -14.28 4.66 -14.39
C TRP A 85 -15.67 5.02 -14.92
N THR A 86 -16.67 5.01 -14.05
CA THR A 86 -17.95 5.70 -14.33
C THR A 86 -17.90 7.15 -13.84
N ASN A 87 -18.87 7.96 -14.25
CA ASN A 87 -19.03 9.32 -13.74
C ASN A 87 -19.26 9.34 -12.22
N GLU A 88 -20.00 8.36 -11.69
CA GLU A 88 -20.25 8.21 -10.26
C GLU A 88 -18.96 7.84 -9.49
N ASP A 89 -18.16 6.91 -10.05
CA ASP A 89 -16.86 6.55 -9.46
C ASP A 89 -15.95 7.79 -9.37
N VAL A 90 -15.84 8.55 -10.47
CA VAL A 90 -15.02 9.78 -10.52
C VAL A 90 -15.56 10.83 -9.56
N ALA A 91 -16.87 11.07 -9.52
CA ALA A 91 -17.46 12.07 -8.64
C ALA A 91 -17.15 11.77 -7.16
N ARG A 92 -17.29 10.50 -6.76
CA ARG A 92 -16.98 10.06 -5.38
C ARG A 92 -15.52 10.27 -5.02
N TRP A 93 -14.61 9.74 -5.84
CA TRP A 93 -13.18 9.77 -5.51
C TRP A 93 -12.54 11.14 -5.73
N ARG A 94 -13.09 11.96 -6.65
CA ARG A 94 -12.77 13.39 -6.73
C ARG A 94 -13.10 14.09 -5.43
N ALA A 95 -14.33 13.93 -4.92
CA ALA A 95 -14.74 14.55 -3.66
C ALA A 95 -13.88 14.07 -2.48
N ALA A 96 -13.46 12.79 -2.47
CA ALA A 96 -12.54 12.26 -1.47
C ALA A 96 -11.16 12.93 -1.51
N VAL A 97 -10.57 13.08 -2.70
CA VAL A 97 -9.30 13.78 -2.88
C VAL A 97 -9.42 15.25 -2.49
N GLU A 98 -10.46 15.94 -2.95
CA GLU A 98 -10.73 17.34 -2.61
C GLU A 98 -10.95 17.53 -1.11
N GLY A 99 -11.61 16.58 -0.44
CA GLY A 99 -11.79 16.60 1.01
C GLY A 99 -10.49 16.39 1.80
N ALA A 100 -9.57 15.57 1.29
CA ALA A 100 -8.27 15.34 1.91
C ALA A 100 -7.28 16.49 1.67
N ALA A 101 -7.35 17.11 0.48
CA ALA A 101 -6.35 18.03 -0.03
C ALA A 101 -5.95 19.17 0.93
N PRO A 102 -6.87 19.89 1.60
CA PRO A 102 -6.51 20.99 2.50
C PRO A 102 -5.57 20.53 3.61
N ARG A 103 -5.83 19.36 4.21
CA ARG A 103 -5.02 18.83 5.32
C ARG A 103 -3.68 18.29 4.83
N LEU A 104 -3.62 17.66 3.66
CA LEU A 104 -2.36 17.25 3.05
C LEU A 104 -1.44 18.44 2.78
N VAL A 105 -2.00 19.55 2.27
CA VAL A 105 -1.28 20.79 2.00
C VAL A 105 -0.84 21.47 3.29
N GLU A 106 -1.72 21.56 4.29
CA GLU A 106 -1.42 22.19 5.58
C GLU A 106 -0.32 21.44 6.36
N LEU A 107 -0.37 20.11 6.33
CA LEU A 107 0.65 19.23 6.90
C LEU A 107 1.93 19.16 6.06
N ARG A 108 1.94 19.79 4.88
CA ARG A 108 3.06 19.83 3.93
C ARG A 108 3.57 18.43 3.59
N LEU A 109 2.65 17.48 3.37
CA LEU A 109 3.03 16.13 2.97
C LEU A 109 3.75 16.18 1.60
N PRO A 110 5.01 15.74 1.48
CA PRO A 110 5.73 15.79 0.22
C PRO A 110 5.19 14.71 -0.73
N LEU A 111 4.62 15.15 -1.84
CA LEU A 111 4.03 14.28 -2.87
C LEU A 111 4.73 14.46 -4.22
N PRO A 112 4.77 13.44 -5.08
CA PRO A 112 5.26 13.57 -6.44
C PRO A 112 4.40 14.55 -7.26
N ARG A 113 4.88 14.95 -8.44
CA ARG A 113 4.12 15.88 -9.32
C ARG A 113 2.81 15.31 -9.80
N THR A 114 2.72 13.99 -9.91
CA THR A 114 1.53 13.30 -10.39
C THR A 114 1.26 12.09 -9.50
N VAL A 115 -0.01 11.87 -9.20
CA VAL A 115 -0.51 10.64 -8.58
C VAL A 115 -1.64 10.12 -9.44
N THR A 116 -1.64 8.82 -9.72
CA THR A 116 -2.64 8.20 -10.61
C THR A 116 -3.59 7.35 -9.78
N LEU A 117 -4.90 7.64 -9.84
CA LEU A 117 -5.93 6.76 -9.29
C LEU A 117 -6.30 5.71 -10.34
N VAL A 118 -6.24 4.44 -9.95
CA VAL A 118 -6.54 3.28 -10.79
C VAL A 118 -7.74 2.55 -10.20
N LEU A 119 -8.82 2.40 -10.96
CA LEU A 119 -9.97 1.60 -10.53
C LEU A 119 -9.75 0.13 -10.89
N ILE A 120 -10.01 -0.75 -9.92
CA ILE A 120 -9.95 -2.21 -10.11
C ILE A 120 -11.30 -2.86 -9.81
N ASP A 121 -11.51 -4.08 -10.30
CA ASP A 121 -12.80 -4.78 -10.23
C ASP A 121 -13.26 -5.18 -8.82
N GLY A 122 -12.34 -5.17 -7.85
CA GLY A 122 -12.58 -5.56 -6.47
C GLY A 122 -12.76 -7.06 -6.23
N THR A 123 -12.38 -7.91 -7.19
CA THR A 123 -12.53 -9.36 -7.05
C THR A 123 -11.33 -10.03 -6.36
N GLN A 124 -10.22 -9.30 -6.17
CA GLN A 124 -9.00 -9.81 -5.55
C GLN A 124 -9.19 -10.13 -4.06
N PRO A 125 -8.55 -11.18 -3.54
CA PRO A 125 -8.46 -11.41 -2.10
C PRO A 125 -7.89 -10.17 -1.38
N GLY A 126 -8.62 -9.63 -0.41
CA GLY A 126 -8.28 -8.39 0.30
C GLY A 126 -9.26 -7.26 -0.01
N ASN A 127 -9.41 -6.91 -1.29
CA ASN A 127 -10.36 -5.89 -1.76
C ASN A 127 -10.27 -4.55 -1.00
N VAL A 128 -9.06 -4.07 -0.74
CA VAL A 128 -8.78 -2.77 -0.10
C VAL A 128 -7.93 -1.87 -0.99
N PRO A 129 -8.05 -0.54 -0.85
CA PRO A 129 -7.10 0.39 -1.44
C PRO A 129 -5.67 0.06 -1.05
N HIS A 130 -4.75 0.32 -1.98
CA HIS A 130 -3.33 0.17 -1.79
C HIS A 130 -2.58 0.98 -2.85
N THR A 131 -1.26 1.11 -2.69
CA THR A 131 -0.39 1.85 -3.59
C THR A 131 0.70 1.00 -4.19
N ARG A 132 1.05 1.28 -5.45
CA ARG A 132 2.28 0.77 -6.09
C ARG A 132 2.89 1.92 -6.87
N GLY A 133 4.14 2.27 -6.55
CA GLY A 133 4.78 3.46 -7.14
C GLY A 133 4.03 4.75 -6.79
N GLU A 134 3.63 5.51 -7.81
CA GLU A 134 2.86 6.75 -7.69
C GLU A 134 1.35 6.54 -7.96
N ALA A 135 0.91 5.27 -8.04
CA ALA A 135 -0.48 4.91 -8.30
C ALA A 135 -1.18 4.43 -7.01
N ILE A 136 -2.43 4.85 -6.85
CA ILE A 136 -3.36 4.40 -5.81
C ILE A 136 -4.42 3.55 -6.50
N PHE A 137 -4.49 2.27 -6.13
CA PHE A 137 -5.42 1.29 -6.67
C PHE A 137 -6.65 1.24 -5.77
N ILE A 138 -7.82 1.43 -6.36
CA ILE A 138 -9.09 1.55 -5.65
C ILE A 138 -10.01 0.44 -6.13
N PRO A 139 -10.42 -0.47 -5.24
CA PRO A 139 -11.38 -1.50 -5.61
C PRO A 139 -12.80 -0.96 -5.78
N ARG A 140 -13.46 -1.34 -6.86
CA ARG A 140 -14.89 -1.08 -7.06
C ARG A 140 -15.68 -1.75 -5.94
N GLY A 141 -16.65 -1.01 -5.40
CA GLY A 141 -17.46 -1.46 -4.26
C GLY A 141 -16.76 -1.33 -2.91
N PHE A 142 -15.49 -0.90 -2.85
CA PHE A 142 -14.87 -0.53 -1.58
C PHE A 142 -15.66 0.61 -0.92
N ALA A 143 -16.02 0.42 0.34
CA ALA A 143 -16.67 1.40 1.17
C ALA A 143 -16.30 1.18 2.64
N MET A 144 -15.99 2.29 3.32
CA MET A 144 -15.92 2.35 4.77
C MET A 144 -17.19 3.01 5.33
N ALA A 145 -17.16 3.43 6.59
CA ALA A 145 -18.21 4.27 7.16
C ALA A 145 -18.47 5.51 6.27
N PRO A 146 -19.72 5.99 6.15
CA PRO A 146 -20.04 7.20 5.39
C PRO A 146 -19.12 8.38 5.78
N GLY A 147 -18.59 9.08 4.77
CA GLY A 147 -17.67 10.20 4.97
C GLY A 147 -16.22 9.82 5.30
N ALA A 148 -15.85 8.53 5.24
CA ALA A 148 -14.47 8.11 5.48
C ALA A 148 -13.55 8.17 4.25
N ASP A 149 -14.07 8.36 3.04
CA ASP A 149 -13.27 8.28 1.81
C ASP A 149 -12.10 9.28 1.79
N ALA A 150 -12.28 10.51 2.29
CA ALA A 150 -11.18 11.48 2.39
C ALA A 150 -10.09 11.03 3.39
N ALA A 151 -10.47 10.35 4.47
CA ALA A 151 -9.52 9.78 5.42
C ALA A 151 -8.75 8.60 4.79
N VAL A 152 -9.44 7.75 4.02
CA VAL A 152 -8.80 6.69 3.22
C VAL A 152 -7.82 7.31 2.23
N MET A 153 -8.18 8.38 1.51
CA MET A 153 -7.25 9.06 0.63
C MET A 153 -6.04 9.62 1.37
N ALA A 154 -6.21 10.18 2.57
CA ALA A 154 -5.07 10.60 3.37
C ALA A 154 -4.12 9.43 3.72
N HIS A 155 -4.66 8.24 4.01
CA HIS A 155 -3.88 7.02 4.22
C HIS A 155 -3.09 6.64 2.96
N GLU A 156 -3.74 6.56 1.80
CA GLU A 156 -3.07 6.18 0.55
C GLU A 156 -2.03 7.22 0.09
N PHE A 157 -2.31 8.52 0.25
CA PHE A 157 -1.33 9.57 -0.05
C PHE A 157 -0.10 9.50 0.85
N PHE A 158 -0.25 9.02 2.09
CA PHE A 158 0.90 8.76 2.95
C PHE A 158 1.83 7.71 2.32
N HIS A 159 1.29 6.60 1.80
CA HIS A 159 2.10 5.57 1.14
C HIS A 159 2.84 6.06 -0.09
N VAL A 160 2.18 6.90 -0.91
CA VAL A 160 2.85 7.55 -2.05
C VAL A 160 3.98 8.46 -1.56
N SER A 161 3.73 9.25 -0.52
CA SER A 161 4.72 10.17 0.05
C SER A 161 5.91 9.44 0.67
N SER A 162 5.66 8.41 1.48
CA SER A 162 6.67 7.64 2.21
C SER A 162 7.62 6.93 1.24
N ARG A 163 7.07 6.37 0.15
CA ARG A 163 7.84 5.71 -0.92
C ARG A 163 8.75 6.68 -1.66
N ALA A 164 8.25 7.87 -2.00
CA ALA A 164 9.06 8.93 -2.63
C ALA A 164 10.10 9.54 -1.67
N ASN A 165 9.88 9.45 -0.36
CA ASN A 165 10.67 10.12 0.67
C ASN A 165 11.15 9.14 1.77
N PRO A 166 11.98 8.12 1.45
CA PRO A 166 12.30 7.03 2.38
C PRO A 166 13.04 7.47 3.64
N ARG A 167 13.79 8.59 3.60
CA ARG A 167 14.44 9.18 4.79
C ARG A 167 13.41 9.77 5.75
N LEU A 168 12.41 10.48 5.23
CA LEU A 168 11.32 11.02 6.03
C LEU A 168 10.48 9.88 6.59
N ALA A 169 10.12 8.89 5.78
CA ALA A 169 9.40 7.69 6.22
C ALA A 169 10.13 7.01 7.39
N SER A 170 11.45 6.81 7.28
CA SER A 170 12.23 6.20 8.35
C SER A 170 12.25 7.04 9.64
N ARG A 171 12.25 8.38 9.55
CA ARG A 171 12.13 9.25 10.73
C ARG A 171 10.74 9.12 11.37
N ILE A 172 9.69 9.05 10.55
CA ILE A 172 8.30 8.84 10.99
C ILE A 172 8.17 7.50 11.69
N TYR A 173 8.70 6.42 11.12
CA TYR A 173 8.69 5.10 11.76
C TYR A 173 9.38 5.10 13.14
N GLY A 174 10.40 5.95 13.31
CA GLY A 174 11.08 6.17 14.58
C GLY A 174 10.16 6.66 15.71
N LEU A 175 9.10 7.41 15.39
CA LEU A 175 8.09 7.82 16.37
C LEU A 175 7.36 6.61 16.99
N TYR A 176 7.29 5.49 16.26
CA TYR A 176 6.67 4.24 16.69
C TYR A 176 7.69 3.21 17.19
N GLY A 177 8.93 3.65 17.46
CA GLY A 177 9.99 2.84 18.05
C GLY A 177 10.77 1.97 17.06
N PHE A 178 10.57 2.15 15.75
CA PHE A 178 11.33 1.44 14.72
C PHE A 178 12.64 2.13 14.37
N GLU A 179 13.64 1.32 14.05
CA GLU A 179 14.96 1.74 13.61
C GLU A 179 15.29 1.09 12.27
N PRO A 180 16.10 1.74 11.41
CA PRO A 180 16.62 1.12 10.20
C PRO A 180 17.30 -0.22 10.50
N ALA A 181 17.04 -1.20 9.64
CA ALA A 181 17.70 -2.49 9.64
C ALA A 181 18.16 -2.82 8.21
N ALA A 182 19.20 -3.64 8.08
CA ALA A 182 19.53 -4.21 6.79
C ALA A 182 18.31 -5.03 6.26
N PRO A 183 18.12 -5.13 4.94
CA PRO A 183 17.03 -5.92 4.38
C PRO A 183 17.00 -7.33 4.95
N LEU A 184 15.80 -7.85 5.19
CA LEU A 184 15.61 -9.21 5.69
C LEU A 184 16.07 -10.24 4.66
N GLN A 185 17.00 -11.11 5.06
CA GLN A 185 17.14 -12.41 4.42
C GLN A 185 16.09 -13.34 5.02
N TRP A 186 15.05 -13.64 4.24
CA TRP A 186 13.97 -14.51 4.67
C TRP A 186 14.48 -15.89 5.09
N PRO A 187 13.99 -16.45 6.22
CA PRO A 187 14.27 -17.83 6.61
C PRO A 187 13.81 -18.79 5.51
N HIS A 188 14.62 -19.79 5.18
CA HIS A 188 14.31 -20.73 4.10
C HIS A 188 12.92 -21.39 4.25
N ALA A 189 12.56 -21.76 5.49
CA ALA A 189 11.26 -22.35 5.81
C ALA A 189 10.05 -21.46 5.47
N TRP A 190 10.25 -20.13 5.34
CA TRP A 190 9.20 -19.15 5.11
C TRP A 190 9.24 -18.50 3.72
N LEU A 191 10.22 -18.82 2.86
CA LEU A 191 10.32 -18.27 1.50
C LEU A 191 9.08 -18.55 0.64
N GLY A 192 8.41 -19.67 0.87
CA GLY A 192 7.17 -20.01 0.17
C GLY A 192 5.91 -19.41 0.82
N LEU A 193 6.04 -18.76 1.99
CA LEU A 193 4.92 -18.33 2.82
C LEU A 193 4.86 -16.82 3.03
N ASN A 194 5.89 -16.07 2.62
CA ASN A 194 5.86 -14.62 2.78
C ASN A 194 4.69 -14.02 1.98
N LEU A 195 4.02 -13.09 2.63
CA LEU A 195 3.02 -12.22 2.01
C LEU A 195 3.62 -10.82 1.95
N THR A 196 3.42 -10.11 0.85
CA THR A 196 4.09 -8.84 0.60
C THR A 196 3.08 -7.71 0.74
N ASN A 197 3.38 -6.73 1.59
CA ASN A 197 2.58 -5.51 1.62
C ASN A 197 2.85 -4.69 0.34
N PRO A 198 1.85 -4.46 -0.54
CA PRO A 198 2.06 -3.63 -1.73
C PRO A 198 2.50 -2.20 -1.40
N ASP A 199 2.04 -1.65 -0.28
CA ASP A 199 2.36 -0.28 0.16
C ASP A 199 3.79 -0.11 0.66
N ALA A 200 4.40 -1.18 1.18
CA ALA A 200 5.80 -1.22 1.55
C ALA A 200 6.38 -2.62 1.39
N PRO A 201 6.85 -3.00 0.18
CA PRO A 201 7.29 -4.37 -0.10
C PRO A 201 8.56 -4.81 0.63
N GLN A 202 9.26 -3.89 1.30
CA GLN A 202 10.57 -4.14 1.89
C GLN A 202 10.52 -4.19 3.42
N ASN A 203 10.98 -5.30 4.01
CA ASN A 203 11.23 -5.41 5.45
C ASN A 203 12.64 -4.90 5.78
N ARG A 204 12.73 -3.63 6.20
CA ARG A 204 14.00 -2.90 6.46
C ARG A 204 13.98 -2.06 7.73
N HIS A 205 13.04 -2.34 8.63
CA HIS A 205 12.90 -1.66 9.91
C HIS A 205 12.62 -2.67 11.01
N ALA A 206 13.32 -2.52 12.13
CA ALA A 206 13.20 -3.39 13.29
C ALA A 206 12.93 -2.57 14.54
N LEU A 207 12.43 -3.21 15.58
CA LEU A 207 12.02 -2.57 16.81
C LEU A 207 12.47 -3.43 17.99
N THR A 208 12.92 -2.79 19.05
CA THR A 208 13.39 -3.47 20.27
C THR A 208 12.29 -3.51 21.32
N LEU A 209 12.03 -4.69 21.87
CA LEU A 209 11.00 -4.96 22.87
C LEU A 209 11.59 -5.63 24.11
N GLU A 210 10.99 -5.36 25.26
CA GLU A 210 11.12 -6.23 26.43
C GLU A 210 10.08 -7.36 26.33
N HIS A 211 10.54 -8.61 26.37
CA HIS A 211 9.69 -9.79 26.34
C HIS A 211 10.25 -10.84 27.29
N GLU A 212 9.42 -11.30 28.26
CA GLU A 212 9.81 -12.29 29.27
C GLU A 212 11.12 -11.96 30.01
N GLY A 213 11.34 -10.68 30.33
CA GLY A 213 12.54 -10.20 31.02
C GLY A 213 13.80 -10.13 30.15
N ARG A 214 13.66 -10.22 28.83
CA ARG A 214 14.76 -10.09 27.87
C ARG A 214 14.46 -9.00 26.85
N THR A 215 15.50 -8.23 26.51
CA THR A 215 15.49 -7.34 25.37
C THR A 215 15.62 -8.15 24.07
N VAL A 216 14.62 -8.08 23.19
CA VAL A 216 14.61 -8.75 21.89
C VAL A 216 14.44 -7.72 20.77
N ARG A 217 15.20 -7.88 19.69
CA ARG A 217 15.03 -7.08 18.46
C ARG A 217 14.15 -7.86 17.50
N VAL A 218 13.06 -7.26 17.06
CA VAL A 218 12.07 -7.90 16.20
C VAL A 218 11.80 -7.12 14.93
N MET A 219 11.40 -7.81 13.86
CA MET A 219 10.93 -7.23 12.61
C MET A 219 9.53 -7.76 12.30
N PRO A 220 8.52 -6.90 12.09
CA PRO A 220 7.21 -7.36 11.67
C PRO A 220 7.29 -7.90 10.24
N VAL A 221 6.78 -9.11 10.06
CA VAL A 221 6.70 -9.80 8.77
C VAL A 221 5.32 -10.42 8.61
N LEU A 222 4.88 -10.53 7.36
CA LEU A 222 3.60 -11.11 7.00
C LEU A 222 3.86 -12.50 6.40
N VAL A 223 3.24 -13.53 6.98
CA VAL A 223 3.33 -14.89 6.46
C VAL A 223 1.95 -15.54 6.39
N ALA A 224 1.78 -16.51 5.50
CA ALA A 224 0.60 -17.34 5.44
C ALA A 224 0.52 -18.31 6.63
N LYS A 225 -0.68 -18.54 7.15
CA LYS A 225 -0.97 -19.51 8.23
C LYS A 225 -0.82 -20.97 7.78
N HIS A 226 -0.91 -21.22 6.48
CA HIS A 226 -0.81 -22.55 5.86
C HIS A 226 -0.07 -22.46 4.52
N THR A 227 0.40 -23.61 4.04
CA THR A 227 1.30 -23.72 2.89
C THR A 227 0.58 -23.91 1.55
N GLN A 228 -0.72 -24.18 1.57
CA GLN A 228 -1.53 -24.42 0.37
C GLN A 228 -2.62 -23.36 0.27
N PRO A 229 -2.64 -22.54 -0.80
CA PRO A 229 -3.71 -21.56 -1.01
C PRO A 229 -4.97 -22.25 -1.53
N SER A 230 -6.13 -21.77 -1.10
CA SER A 230 -7.45 -22.15 -1.60
C SER A 230 -8.03 -21.02 -2.46
N PRO A 231 -8.78 -21.32 -3.55
CA PRO A 231 -9.51 -20.32 -4.31
C PRO A 231 -10.53 -19.51 -3.49
N THR A 232 -10.94 -20.03 -2.32
CA THR A 232 -11.87 -19.37 -1.39
C THR A 232 -11.17 -18.55 -0.31
N ASP A 233 -9.84 -18.57 -0.27
CA ASP A 233 -9.10 -17.84 0.76
C ASP A 233 -9.26 -16.32 0.58
N PHE A 234 -9.41 -15.66 1.71
CA PHE A 234 -9.34 -14.21 1.80
C PHE A 234 -7.99 -13.84 2.43
N ILE A 235 -7.27 -12.86 1.86
CA ILE A 235 -5.89 -12.58 2.29
C ILE A 235 -5.79 -12.31 3.79
N PHE A 236 -6.74 -11.57 4.37
CA PHE A 236 -6.75 -11.26 5.80
C PHE A 236 -7.11 -12.45 6.70
N SER A 237 -7.77 -13.50 6.17
CA SER A 237 -8.01 -14.73 6.94
C SER A 237 -6.77 -15.61 7.00
N VAL A 238 -5.96 -15.63 5.94
CA VAL A 238 -4.74 -16.45 5.85
C VAL A 238 -3.48 -15.75 6.36
N LEU A 239 -3.49 -14.42 6.44
CA LEU A 239 -2.36 -13.61 6.90
C LEU A 239 -2.14 -13.75 8.41
N ASP A 240 -0.88 -13.96 8.78
CA ASP A 240 -0.36 -13.96 10.15
C ASP A 240 0.75 -12.91 10.28
N VAL A 241 0.56 -11.98 11.22
CA VAL A 241 1.55 -10.93 11.51
C VAL A 241 2.47 -11.42 12.61
N ARG A 242 3.71 -11.72 12.22
CA ARG A 242 4.73 -12.25 13.12
C ARG A 242 5.80 -11.20 13.38
N LEU A 243 6.25 -11.12 14.62
CA LEU A 243 7.42 -10.36 15.01
C LEU A 243 8.62 -11.32 14.97
N LEU A 244 9.30 -11.37 13.83
CA LEU A 244 10.48 -12.22 13.64
C LEU A 244 11.61 -11.73 14.55
N VAL A 245 12.08 -12.57 15.47
CA VAL A 245 13.21 -12.25 16.33
C VAL A 245 14.47 -12.27 15.48
N LEU A 246 15.24 -11.20 15.51
CA LEU A 246 16.46 -11.07 14.72
C LEU A 246 17.68 -11.56 15.51
N ALA A 247 18.61 -12.19 14.80
CA ALA A 247 19.96 -12.41 15.31
C ALA A 247 20.67 -11.05 15.51
N PRO A 248 21.74 -11.00 16.32
CA PRO A 248 22.56 -9.81 16.47
C PRO A 248 23.00 -9.24 15.10
N PRO A 249 22.94 -7.91 14.91
CA PRO A 249 23.30 -7.32 13.62
C PRO A 249 24.79 -7.51 13.34
N GLU A 250 25.11 -7.91 12.11
CA GLU A 250 26.47 -8.00 11.60
C GLU A 250 26.72 -6.88 10.56
N PRO A 251 27.78 -6.07 10.69
CA PRO A 251 28.06 -5.00 9.74
C PRO A 251 28.16 -5.50 8.29
N GLY A 252 27.40 -4.89 7.39
CA GLY A 252 27.39 -5.25 5.97
C GLY A 252 26.58 -6.51 5.61
N ALA A 253 26.00 -7.20 6.59
CA ALA A 253 25.17 -8.39 6.36
C ALA A 253 23.67 -8.05 6.32
N PRO A 254 22.83 -8.84 5.63
CA PRO A 254 21.38 -8.73 5.75
C PRO A 254 20.92 -9.08 7.17
N SER A 255 19.73 -8.60 7.54
CA SER A 255 19.10 -9.02 8.80
C SER A 255 18.70 -10.49 8.70
N ARG A 256 18.97 -11.27 9.75
CA ARG A 256 18.68 -12.71 9.79
C ARG A 256 17.80 -13.04 10.99
N ALA A 257 16.97 -14.06 10.86
CA ALA A 257 16.22 -14.59 11.99
C ALA A 257 17.15 -15.24 13.02
N GLN A 258 16.83 -15.03 14.30
CA GLN A 258 17.31 -15.89 15.37
C GLN A 258 16.65 -17.26 15.21
N LEU A 259 17.45 -18.33 15.15
CA LEU A 259 16.93 -19.69 15.00
C LEU A 259 16.88 -20.42 16.35
N GLN A 260 15.88 -21.30 16.50
CA GLN A 260 15.84 -22.37 17.50
C GLN A 260 15.92 -23.70 16.76
N GLY A 261 17.11 -24.30 16.70
CA GLY A 261 17.38 -25.39 15.76
C GLY A 261 17.28 -24.87 14.31
N THR A 262 16.36 -25.41 13.53
CA THR A 262 16.10 -25.00 12.13
C THR A 262 14.96 -23.99 11.98
N GLU A 263 14.19 -23.75 13.04
CA GLU A 263 12.99 -22.91 12.99
C GLU A 263 13.30 -21.47 13.41
N PRO A 264 12.78 -20.45 12.69
CA PRO A 264 12.89 -19.06 13.12
C PRO A 264 12.07 -18.80 14.38
N GLN A 265 12.65 -18.05 15.33
CA GLN A 265 11.95 -17.57 16.52
C GLN A 265 11.10 -16.34 16.17
N TRP A 266 9.87 -16.28 16.69
CA TRP A 266 8.97 -15.16 16.45
C TRP A 266 7.94 -15.01 17.57
N LEU A 267 7.36 -13.80 17.67
CA LEU A 267 6.26 -13.50 18.60
C LEU A 267 4.98 -13.14 17.82
N PRO A 268 3.78 -13.52 18.30
CA PRO A 268 2.52 -13.12 17.69
C PRO A 268 2.27 -11.62 17.91
N ALA A 269 2.25 -10.80 16.84
CA ALA A 269 2.18 -9.33 16.97
C ALA A 269 0.95 -8.87 17.78
N TYR A 270 -0.23 -9.43 17.49
CA TYR A 270 -1.48 -9.10 18.16
C TYR A 270 -1.59 -9.59 19.61
N ARG A 271 -0.75 -10.54 20.01
CA ARG A 271 -0.71 -11.08 21.38
C ARG A 271 0.55 -10.66 22.12
N THR A 272 1.27 -9.66 21.62
CA THR A 272 2.46 -9.09 22.25
C THR A 272 2.15 -7.67 22.74
N PRO A 273 1.72 -7.48 24.01
CA PRO A 273 1.34 -6.16 24.53
C PRO A 273 2.44 -5.11 24.42
N ALA A 274 3.70 -5.52 24.63
CA ALA A 274 4.86 -4.64 24.51
C ALA A 274 4.98 -4.02 23.10
N TYR A 275 4.62 -4.76 22.05
CA TYR A 275 4.62 -4.26 20.68
C TYR A 275 3.55 -3.19 20.46
N PHE A 276 2.30 -3.48 20.86
CA PHE A 276 1.20 -2.51 20.76
C PHE A 276 1.46 -1.22 21.57
N GLN A 277 2.06 -1.35 22.75
CA GLN A 277 2.46 -0.20 23.58
C GLN A 277 3.59 0.59 22.93
N ARG A 278 4.61 -0.10 22.39
CA ARG A 278 5.77 0.55 21.76
C ARG A 278 5.40 1.33 20.51
N THR A 279 4.42 0.85 19.74
CA THR A 279 3.90 1.52 18.54
C THR A 279 2.86 2.61 18.85
N GLY A 280 2.63 2.90 20.14
CA GLY A 280 1.90 4.08 20.61
C GLY A 280 0.39 3.88 20.80
N GLY A 281 -0.17 2.73 20.41
CA GLY A 281 -1.53 2.31 20.74
C GLY A 281 -2.67 2.97 19.95
N ASN A 282 -2.37 3.76 18.91
CA ASN A 282 -3.39 4.46 18.11
C ASN A 282 -4.13 3.57 17.10
N THR A 283 -3.48 2.52 16.60
CA THR A 283 -4.06 1.59 15.64
C THR A 283 -3.80 0.14 16.02
N ARG A 284 -4.73 -0.74 15.63
CA ARG A 284 -4.55 -2.20 15.67
C ARG A 284 -4.06 -2.76 14.34
N TYR A 285 -3.85 -1.93 13.31
CA TYR A 285 -3.31 -2.35 12.04
C TYR A 285 -1.78 -2.49 12.12
N LEU A 286 -1.36 -3.54 12.82
CA LEU A 286 0.03 -3.76 13.27
C LEU A 286 0.92 -4.48 12.23
N HIS A 287 0.48 -4.52 10.98
CA HIS A 287 1.04 -5.33 9.90
C HIS A 287 2.47 -4.92 9.54
N HIS A 288 2.74 -3.62 9.49
CA HIS A 288 4.01 -3.05 9.05
C HIS A 288 4.19 -1.66 9.68
N PRO A 289 5.42 -1.17 9.90
CA PRO A 289 5.65 0.23 10.30
C PRO A 289 4.98 1.24 9.35
N GLU A 290 4.90 0.89 8.06
CA GLU A 290 4.20 1.70 7.06
C GLU A 290 2.72 1.86 7.39
N GLU A 291 2.00 0.75 7.65
CA GLU A 291 0.59 0.79 8.02
C GLU A 291 0.32 1.53 9.31
N ILE A 292 1.19 1.33 10.31
CA ILE A 292 1.09 2.04 11.59
C ILE A 292 1.22 3.55 11.36
N ALA A 293 2.18 3.97 10.53
CA ALA A 293 2.39 5.37 10.21
C ALA A 293 1.24 5.96 9.38
N ALA A 294 0.76 5.24 8.36
CA ALA A 294 -0.34 5.65 7.50
C ALA A 294 -1.64 5.82 8.28
N ASP A 295 -1.96 4.91 9.21
CA ASP A 295 -3.12 5.04 10.08
C ASP A 295 -3.01 6.24 11.03
N ASN A 296 -1.83 6.46 11.63
CA ASN A 296 -1.62 7.64 12.46
C ASN A 296 -1.72 8.93 11.64
N PHE A 297 -1.21 8.94 10.41
CA PHE A 297 -1.35 10.06 9.50
C PHE A 297 -2.82 10.29 9.12
N MET A 298 -3.58 9.24 8.82
CA MET A 298 -5.02 9.31 8.58
C MET A 298 -5.76 9.92 9.76
N LEU A 299 -5.47 9.49 11.00
CA LEU A 299 -6.06 10.06 12.21
C LEU A 299 -5.74 11.55 12.36
N LEU A 300 -4.48 11.94 12.13
CA LEU A 300 -4.03 13.33 12.16
C LEU A 300 -4.69 14.19 11.07
N ALA A 301 -4.77 13.69 9.84
CA ALA A 301 -5.34 14.40 8.70
C ALA A 301 -6.85 14.58 8.86
N SER A 302 -7.55 13.54 9.33
CA SER A 302 -8.99 13.57 9.54
C SER A 302 -9.46 14.28 10.81
N GLY A 303 -8.53 14.62 11.72
CA GLY A 303 -8.86 15.23 13.02
C GLY A 303 -9.64 14.29 13.95
N ARG A 304 -9.68 12.99 13.65
CA ARG A 304 -10.37 12.00 14.47
C ARG A 304 -9.66 11.83 15.82
N PRO A 305 -10.41 11.58 16.91
CA PRO A 305 -9.80 11.31 18.20
C PRO A 305 -8.93 10.05 18.14
N ALA A 306 -7.78 10.10 18.81
CA ALA A 306 -6.85 9.00 18.89
C ALA A 306 -6.50 8.72 20.37
N PRO A 307 -6.29 7.45 20.77
CA PRO A 307 -5.88 7.09 22.13
C PRO A 307 -4.64 7.85 22.64
N ASN A 308 -3.69 8.11 21.74
CA ASN A 308 -2.44 8.81 21.99
C ASN A 308 -2.33 10.02 21.05
N PRO A 309 -2.97 11.15 21.39
CA PRO A 309 -2.91 12.37 20.59
C PRO A 309 -1.53 13.06 20.67
N GLY A 310 -0.71 12.74 21.68
CA GLY A 310 0.66 13.25 21.78
C GLY A 310 1.55 12.77 20.64
N LEU A 311 1.39 11.51 20.24
CA LEU A 311 2.08 10.93 19.10
C LEU A 311 1.68 11.60 17.78
N LEU A 312 0.40 11.96 17.61
CA LEU A 312 -0.06 12.70 16.42
C LEU A 312 0.56 14.10 16.34
N ARG A 313 0.73 14.79 17.47
CA ARG A 313 1.43 16.08 17.53
C ARG A 313 2.91 15.93 17.15
N GLN A 314 3.58 14.86 17.59
CA GLN A 314 4.97 14.59 17.20
C GLN A 314 5.09 14.34 15.69
N LEU A 315 4.16 13.58 15.10
CA LEU A 315 4.09 13.37 13.66
C LEU A 315 3.91 14.70 12.91
N GLU A 316 2.97 15.54 13.34
CA GLU A 316 2.77 16.87 12.75
C GLU A 316 4.03 17.73 12.81
N THR A 317 4.67 17.83 13.97
CA THR A 317 5.91 18.60 14.15
C THR A 317 6.99 18.10 13.18
N LEU A 318 7.18 16.79 13.11
CA LEU A 318 8.21 16.17 12.26
C LEU A 318 7.99 16.45 10.77
N LEU A 319 6.73 16.42 10.30
CA LEU A 319 6.37 16.78 8.93
C LEU A 319 6.69 18.26 8.63
N ARG A 320 6.34 19.17 9.56
CA ARG A 320 6.62 20.61 9.41
C ARG A 320 8.12 20.92 9.39
N GLU A 321 8.90 20.26 10.25
CA GLU A 321 10.37 20.37 10.26
C GLU A 321 10.99 19.91 8.95
N ALA A 322 10.55 18.75 8.44
CA ALA A 322 11.06 18.20 7.18
C ALA A 322 10.83 19.16 6.00
N ALA A 323 9.64 19.77 5.94
CA ALA A 323 9.31 20.73 4.89
C ALA A 323 10.16 22.01 4.93
N ASN A 324 10.61 22.45 6.12
CA ASN A 324 11.48 23.62 6.22
C ASN A 324 12.91 23.31 5.72
N GLN A 325 13.41 22.10 5.98
CA GLN A 325 14.76 21.68 5.55
C GLN A 325 14.90 21.52 4.03
N GLU A 326 13.80 21.40 3.29
CA GLU A 326 13.81 21.38 1.82
C GLU A 326 13.79 22.78 1.21
N GLN A 327 13.35 23.81 1.94
CA GLN A 327 13.36 25.20 1.46
C GLN A 327 14.72 25.88 1.58
N ASP A 328 15.55 25.39 2.51
CA ASP A 328 16.92 25.90 2.74
C ASP A 328 17.99 25.23 1.85
N LYS A 329 17.58 24.39 0.89
CA LYS A 329 18.43 23.71 -0.10
C LYS A 329 18.18 24.19 -1.51
#